data_AF-A0A957NJR6-F1
#
_entry.id   AF-A0A957NJR6-F1
#
_cell.length_a   1.000
_cell.length_b   1.000
_cell.length_c   1.000
_cell.angle_alpha   90.00
_cell.angle_beta   90.00
_cell.angle_gamma   90.00
#
_symmetry.space_group_name_H-M   'P 1'
#
loop_
_entity.id
_entity.type
_entity.pdbx_description
1 polymer ?
#
loop_
_entity_poly.entity_id
_entity_poly.type
_entity_poly.pdbx_seq_one_letter_code
_entity_poly.pdbx_strand_id
1 'polypeptide(L)'
;FNHVSCPAGCPGWRGYPQPIATMEADGVSYMAPLDFGFNLLILWLAFLGASVVWRLLAIAIEWPTRPLRTKALFLLLACVLPWALLPRIFNPPQPTPTNEDLRIANNALRAAEFTYGITGFGVQRLALEDIRDSPSASQSTLQSGDATVAKEVCLRGYTYFYLPWRRYRITLDPTGVTPLQLEQVRLDGSCWEAS
;
A
#
# COMPACT_ATOMS: atom_id res chain seq x y z
N PHE A 1 -11.94 -3.56 5.80
CA PHE A 1 -11.81 -2.18 5.29
C PHE A 1 -10.94 -1.42 6.26
N ASN A 2 -9.78 -0.95 5.82
CA ASN A 2 -8.85 -0.20 6.68
C ASN A 2 -9.24 1.28 6.61
N HIS A 3 -9.71 1.83 7.72
CA HIS A 3 -10.05 3.25 7.87
C HIS A 3 -8.78 4.09 8.08
N VAL A 4 -8.85 5.36 7.70
CA VAL A 4 -7.83 6.39 7.91
C VAL A 4 -8.27 7.27 9.08
N SER A 5 -7.34 7.95 9.76
CA SER A 5 -7.66 8.92 10.83
C SER A 5 -8.19 8.28 12.11
N CYS A 6 -7.57 7.19 12.58
CA CYS A 6 -7.97 6.53 13.82
C CYS A 6 -6.90 6.68 14.92
N PRO A 7 -7.02 7.69 15.80
CA PRO A 7 -6.05 7.91 16.88
C PRO A 7 -6.02 6.78 17.93
N ALA A 8 -7.10 6.01 18.04
CA ALA A 8 -7.24 4.85 18.92
C ALA A 8 -7.20 3.51 18.15
N GLY A 9 -6.44 3.43 17.05
CA GLY A 9 -6.36 2.22 16.22
C GLY A 9 -7.52 2.10 15.22
N CYS A 10 -7.25 1.55 14.03
CA CYS A 10 -8.28 1.33 13.01
C CYS A 10 -8.91 -0.05 13.22
N PRO A 11 -10.08 -0.18 13.87
CA PRO A 11 -10.75 -1.45 13.96
C PRO A 11 -11.19 -1.91 12.57
N GLY A 12 -11.14 -3.21 12.34
CA GLY A 12 -11.65 -3.77 11.09
C GLY A 12 -11.03 -5.09 10.68
N TRP A 13 -11.65 -5.66 9.66
CA TRP A 13 -11.22 -6.90 9.07
C TRP A 13 -9.96 -6.73 8.18
N ARG A 14 -8.96 -7.58 8.44
CA ARG A 14 -7.68 -7.74 7.75
C ARG A 14 -7.63 -9.11 7.10
N GLY A 15 -7.03 -9.21 5.91
CA GLY A 15 -6.88 -10.48 5.19
C GLY A 15 -7.20 -10.37 3.70
N TYR A 16 -6.60 -11.26 2.91
CA TYR A 16 -6.86 -11.43 1.49
C TYR A 16 -6.73 -12.93 1.14
N PRO A 17 -7.53 -13.49 0.22
CA PRO A 17 -8.63 -12.86 -0.53
C PRO A 17 -9.89 -12.60 0.32
N GLN A 18 -10.18 -13.43 1.31
CA GLN A 18 -11.20 -13.14 2.32
C GLN A 18 -10.57 -12.57 3.60
N PRO A 19 -11.32 -11.79 4.40
CA PRO A 19 -10.81 -11.28 5.66
C PRO A 19 -10.69 -12.40 6.70
N ILE A 20 -9.54 -12.49 7.39
CA ILE A 20 -9.18 -13.60 8.31
C ILE A 20 -8.90 -13.14 9.73
N ALA A 21 -8.78 -11.84 9.97
CA ALA A 21 -8.53 -11.31 11.29
C ALA A 21 -9.31 -10.01 11.50
N THR A 22 -9.83 -9.80 12.70
CA THR A 22 -10.31 -8.50 13.14
C THR A 22 -9.25 -7.86 14.04
N MET A 23 -9.03 -6.56 13.87
CA MET A 23 -8.36 -5.76 14.88
C MET A 23 -9.42 -4.97 15.65
N GLU A 24 -9.35 -4.99 16.97
CA GLU A 24 -10.08 -4.08 17.85
C GLU A 24 -9.28 -2.79 18.09
N ALA A 25 -9.94 -1.76 18.63
CA ALA A 25 -9.34 -0.44 18.89
C ALA A 25 -8.20 -0.48 19.95
N ASP A 26 -8.16 -1.52 20.77
CA ASP A 26 -7.05 -1.77 21.71
C ASP A 26 -5.82 -2.38 21.03
N GLY A 27 -5.90 -2.69 19.72
CA GLY A 27 -4.82 -3.31 18.95
C GLY A 27 -4.77 -4.84 19.09
N VAL A 28 -5.70 -5.46 19.81
CA VAL A 28 -5.80 -6.92 19.90
C VAL A 28 -6.32 -7.47 18.58
N SER A 29 -5.62 -8.47 18.03
CA SER A 29 -6.00 -9.13 16.79
C SER A 29 -6.59 -10.51 17.06
N TYR A 30 -7.83 -10.74 16.64
CA TYR A 30 -8.47 -12.05 16.68
C TYR A 30 -8.47 -12.67 15.29
N MET A 31 -7.95 -13.89 15.16
CA MET A 31 -8.04 -14.64 13.91
C MET A 31 -9.35 -15.42 13.86
N ALA A 32 -10.03 -15.39 12.71
CA ALA A 32 -11.17 -16.22 12.41
C ALA A 32 -10.66 -17.53 11.75
N PRO A 33 -10.58 -18.65 12.49
CA PRO A 33 -9.93 -19.88 12.01
C PRO A 33 -10.67 -20.52 10.82
N LEU A 34 -11.98 -20.34 10.74
CA LEU A 34 -12.80 -20.86 9.64
C LEU A 34 -12.51 -20.10 8.34
N ASP A 35 -12.48 -18.76 8.37
CA ASP A 35 -12.12 -17.93 7.21
C ASP A 35 -10.68 -18.18 6.76
N PHE A 36 -9.76 -18.40 7.71
CA PHE A 36 -8.40 -18.84 7.40
C PHE A 36 -8.39 -20.19 6.66
N GLY A 37 -9.16 -21.17 7.14
CA GLY A 37 -9.29 -22.48 6.49
C GLY A 37 -9.86 -22.38 5.07
N PHE A 38 -10.86 -21.53 4.85
CA PHE A 38 -11.40 -21.27 3.51
C PHE A 38 -10.39 -20.60 2.59
N ASN A 39 -9.67 -19.58 3.05
CA ASN A 39 -8.59 -18.97 2.27
C ASN A 39 -7.51 -20.00 1.90
N LEU A 40 -7.13 -20.86 2.85
CA LEU A 40 -6.16 -21.92 2.59
C LEU A 40 -6.66 -22.89 1.52
N LEU A 41 -7.93 -23.32 1.61
CA LEU A 41 -8.55 -24.18 0.60
C LEU A 41 -8.57 -23.52 -0.79
N ILE A 42 -8.95 -22.24 -0.86
CA ILE A 42 -8.95 -21.47 -2.12
C ILE A 42 -7.55 -21.43 -2.72
N LEU A 43 -6.52 -21.17 -1.91
CA LEU A 43 -5.13 -21.17 -2.38
C LEU A 43 -4.70 -22.54 -2.90
N TRP A 44 -5.07 -23.62 -2.21
CA TRP A 44 -4.79 -24.98 -2.67
C TRP A 44 -5.50 -25.32 -3.99
N LEU A 45 -6.77 -24.94 -4.13
CA LEU A 45 -7.52 -25.12 -5.38
C LEU A 45 -6.92 -24.30 -6.52
N ALA A 46 -6.50 -23.07 -6.27
CA ALA A 46 -5.82 -22.24 -7.25
C ALA A 46 -4.48 -22.87 -7.67
N PHE A 47 -3.70 -23.40 -6.73
CA PHE A 47 -2.46 -24.11 -7.00
C PHE A 47 -2.70 -25.36 -7.86
N LEU A 48 -3.71 -26.14 -7.52
CA LEU A 48 -4.09 -27.33 -8.30
C LEU A 48 -4.54 -26.94 -9.72
N GLY A 49 -5.38 -25.91 -9.85
CA GLY A 49 -5.77 -25.36 -11.15
C GLY A 49 -4.58 -24.90 -11.99
N ALA A 50 -3.65 -24.15 -11.39
CA ALA A 50 -2.42 -23.72 -12.05
C ALA A 50 -1.57 -24.92 -12.51
N SER A 51 -1.49 -26.00 -11.72
CA SER A 51 -0.75 -27.22 -12.09
C SER A 51 -1.36 -27.93 -13.31
N VAL A 52 -2.69 -27.96 -13.41
CA VAL A 52 -3.40 -28.53 -14.56
C VAL A 52 -3.17 -27.68 -15.81
N VAL A 53 -3.34 -26.36 -15.70
CA VAL A 53 -3.08 -25.43 -16.81
C VAL A 53 -1.63 -25.54 -17.29
N TRP A 54 -0.68 -25.61 -16.36
CA TRP A 54 0.74 -25.81 -16.68
C TRP A 54 0.97 -27.09 -17.47
N ARG A 55 0.38 -28.21 -17.02
CA ARG A 55 0.50 -29.50 -17.72
C ARG A 55 -0.11 -29.45 -19.11
N LEU A 56 -1.29 -28.83 -19.27
CA LEU A 56 -1.94 -28.68 -20.57
C LEU A 56 -1.09 -27.83 -21.53
N LEU A 57 -0.55 -26.71 -21.06
CA LEU A 57 0.35 -25.88 -21.84
C LEU A 57 1.61 -26.64 -22.24
N ALA A 58 2.22 -27.37 -21.31
CA ALA A 58 3.42 -28.18 -21.58
C ALA A 58 3.17 -29.26 -22.64
N ILE A 59 1.98 -29.87 -22.67
CA ILE A 59 1.59 -30.83 -23.70
C ILE A 59 1.35 -30.11 -25.04
N ALA A 60 0.59 -29.01 -25.05
CA ALA A 60 0.24 -28.27 -26.25
C ALA A 60 1.48 -27.74 -27.01
N ILE A 61 2.56 -27.41 -26.29
CA ILE A 61 3.81 -26.95 -26.87
C ILE A 61 4.85 -28.06 -27.08
N GLU A 62 4.49 -29.33 -26.82
CA GLU A 62 5.41 -30.47 -26.86
C GLU A 62 6.70 -30.24 -26.07
N TRP A 63 6.55 -29.74 -24.84
CA TRP A 63 7.66 -29.27 -24.02
C TRP A 63 8.93 -30.15 -24.00
N PRO A 64 8.84 -31.48 -23.89
CA PRO A 64 10.03 -32.33 -23.83
C PRO A 64 10.94 -32.19 -25.06
N THR A 65 10.37 -32.10 -26.26
CA THR A 65 11.09 -32.09 -27.54
C THR A 65 11.62 -30.71 -27.92
N ARG A 66 11.22 -29.66 -27.22
CA ARG A 66 11.61 -28.28 -27.55
C ARG A 66 13.05 -27.95 -27.17
N PRO A 67 13.73 -27.09 -27.96
CA PRO A 67 15.08 -26.62 -27.64
C PRO A 67 15.07 -25.70 -26.42
N LEU A 68 16.23 -25.59 -25.76
CA LEU A 68 16.40 -24.81 -24.52
C LEU A 68 15.95 -23.34 -24.67
N ARG A 69 16.19 -22.72 -25.84
CA ARG A 69 15.79 -21.32 -26.10
C ARG A 69 14.27 -21.13 -26.01
N THR A 70 13.50 -22.04 -26.61
CA THR A 70 12.03 -21.99 -26.56
C THR A 70 11.53 -22.25 -25.14
N LYS A 71 12.16 -23.19 -24.42
CA LYS A 71 11.85 -23.43 -23.01
C LYS A 71 12.11 -22.20 -22.14
N ALA A 72 13.25 -21.54 -22.32
CA ALA A 72 13.60 -20.32 -21.60
C ALA A 72 12.64 -19.17 -21.94
N LEU A 73 12.31 -18.96 -23.22
CA LEU A 73 11.37 -17.93 -23.65
C LEU A 73 9.98 -18.17 -23.05
N PHE A 74 9.50 -19.40 -23.06
CA PHE A 74 8.21 -19.75 -22.46
C PHE A 74 8.21 -19.54 -20.94
N LEU A 75 9.24 -19.98 -20.22
CA LEU A 75 9.36 -19.71 -18.78
C LEU A 75 9.40 -18.21 -18.49
N LEU A 76 10.11 -17.45 -19.33
CA LEU A 76 10.17 -16.00 -19.21
C LEU A 76 8.78 -15.39 -19.39
N LEU A 77 8.03 -15.77 -20.43
CA LEU A 77 6.72 -15.19 -20.73
C LEU A 77 5.60 -15.68 -19.82
N ALA A 78 5.62 -16.94 -19.41
CA ALA A 78 4.53 -17.58 -18.65
C ALA A 78 4.74 -17.50 -17.13
N CYS A 79 5.97 -17.38 -16.65
CA CYS A 79 6.27 -17.35 -15.21
C CYS A 79 6.92 -16.03 -14.78
N VAL A 80 8.05 -15.68 -15.39
CA VAL A 80 8.85 -14.53 -14.93
C VAL A 80 8.15 -13.20 -15.21
N LEU A 81 7.63 -13.01 -16.43
CA LEU A 81 7.03 -11.76 -16.86
C LEU A 81 5.75 -11.42 -16.08
N PRO A 82 4.79 -12.35 -15.88
CA PRO A 82 3.62 -12.06 -15.06
C PRO A 82 4.02 -11.70 -13.64
N TRP A 83 4.96 -12.45 -13.04
CA TRP A 83 5.45 -12.17 -11.68
C TRP A 83 6.16 -10.82 -11.58
N ALA A 84 7.00 -10.49 -12.56
CA ALA A 84 7.67 -9.21 -12.64
C ALA A 84 6.64 -8.08 -12.76
N LEU A 85 5.58 -8.25 -13.55
CA LEU A 85 4.57 -7.20 -13.75
C LEU A 85 3.54 -7.09 -12.60
N LEU A 86 3.45 -8.05 -11.69
CA LEU A 86 2.49 -8.03 -10.56
C LEU A 86 2.50 -6.71 -9.78
N PRO A 87 3.65 -6.16 -9.32
CA PRO A 87 3.65 -4.92 -8.57
C PRO A 87 3.35 -3.67 -9.42
N ARG A 88 3.23 -3.84 -10.74
CA ARG A 88 2.73 -2.78 -11.61
C ARG A 88 1.21 -2.72 -11.63
N ILE A 89 0.56 -3.88 -11.51
CA ILE A 89 -0.89 -4.06 -11.66
C ILE A 89 -1.61 -3.84 -10.34
N PHE A 90 -1.09 -4.41 -9.25
CA PHE A 90 -1.68 -4.25 -7.93
C PHE A 90 -1.20 -2.96 -7.29
N ASN A 91 -1.96 -2.41 -6.33
CA ASN A 91 -1.48 -1.31 -5.50
C ASN A 91 -0.81 -1.87 -4.24
N PRO A 92 0.17 -1.15 -3.65
CA PRO A 92 0.69 -1.50 -2.34
C PRO A 92 -0.43 -1.56 -1.30
N PRO A 93 -0.26 -2.33 -0.21
CA PRO A 93 -1.23 -2.38 0.86
C PRO A 93 -1.38 -0.99 1.49
N GLN A 94 -2.59 -0.42 1.39
CA GLN A 94 -2.92 0.88 1.93
C GLN A 94 -4.38 0.91 2.42
N PRO A 95 -4.71 1.79 3.38
CA PRO A 95 -6.09 2.03 3.75
C PRO A 95 -6.84 2.70 2.58
N THR A 96 -8.17 2.54 2.59
CA THR A 96 -9.05 3.12 1.57
C THR A 96 -9.68 4.38 2.14
N PRO A 97 -9.11 5.58 1.89
CA PRO A 97 -9.70 6.83 2.35
C PRO A 97 -11.02 7.10 1.63
N THR A 98 -11.92 7.85 2.27
CA THR A 98 -13.22 8.22 1.71
C THR A 98 -13.37 9.74 1.66
N ASN A 99 -14.13 10.24 0.69
CA ASN A 99 -14.51 11.65 0.55
C ASN A 99 -13.31 12.63 0.63
N GLU A 100 -13.25 13.42 1.70
CA GLU A 100 -12.27 14.46 1.94
C GLU A 100 -10.86 13.89 2.16
N ASP A 101 -10.75 12.80 2.93
CA ASP A 101 -9.47 12.11 3.17
C ASP A 101 -8.88 11.57 1.87
N LEU A 102 -9.72 11.18 0.91
CA LEU A 102 -9.26 10.74 -0.41
C LEU A 102 -8.66 11.91 -1.20
N ARG A 103 -9.27 13.09 -1.11
CA ARG A 103 -8.75 14.31 -1.73
C ARG A 103 -7.40 14.68 -1.14
N ILE A 104 -7.31 14.73 0.20
CA ILE A 104 -6.09 15.06 0.94
C ILE A 104 -4.97 14.05 0.63
N ALA A 105 -5.27 12.74 0.67
CA ALA A 105 -4.31 11.69 0.36
C ALA A 105 -3.76 11.79 -1.08
N ASN A 106 -4.64 12.02 -2.05
CA ASN A 106 -4.24 12.16 -3.45
C ASN A 106 -3.38 13.41 -3.69
N ASN A 107 -3.69 14.51 -3.02
CA ASN A 107 -2.88 15.73 -3.09
C ASN A 107 -1.51 15.53 -2.45
N ALA A 108 -1.43 14.88 -1.29
CA ALA A 108 -0.17 14.52 -0.65
C ALA A 108 0.68 13.59 -1.52
N LEU A 109 0.08 12.55 -2.11
CA LEU A 109 0.77 11.63 -3.02
C LEU A 109 1.31 12.36 -4.24
N ARG A 110 0.49 13.20 -4.88
CA ARG A 110 0.95 14.02 -6.02
C ARG A 110 2.07 14.97 -5.62
N ALA A 111 1.98 15.61 -4.46
CA ALA A 111 3.04 16.47 -3.95
C ALA A 111 4.34 15.67 -3.73
N ALA A 112 4.24 14.48 -3.13
CA ALA A 112 5.39 13.60 -2.91
C ALA A 112 6.09 13.20 -4.21
N GLU A 113 5.32 12.85 -5.23
CA GLU A 113 5.82 12.38 -6.52
C GLU A 113 6.35 13.52 -7.39
N PHE A 114 5.57 14.59 -7.56
CA PHE A 114 5.87 15.65 -8.54
C PHE A 114 6.60 16.84 -7.93
N THR A 115 6.24 17.25 -6.71
CA THR A 115 6.84 18.43 -6.08
C THR A 115 8.18 18.08 -5.43
N TYR A 116 8.22 16.98 -4.68
CA TYR A 116 9.41 16.56 -3.93
C TYR A 116 10.24 15.48 -4.62
N GLY A 117 9.74 14.88 -5.71
CA GLY A 117 10.51 13.91 -6.51
C GLY A 117 10.97 12.68 -5.71
N ILE A 118 10.17 12.22 -4.73
CA ILE A 118 10.57 11.11 -3.85
C ILE A 118 10.68 9.80 -4.62
N THR A 119 9.86 9.62 -5.66
CA THR A 119 9.83 8.39 -6.43
C THR A 119 11.03 8.29 -7.37
N GLY A 120 11.69 7.14 -7.36
CA GLY A 120 12.93 6.89 -8.09
C GLY A 120 13.40 5.44 -7.93
N PHE A 121 14.71 5.20 -8.04
CA PHE A 121 15.26 3.84 -8.00
C PHE A 121 14.98 3.10 -6.68
N GLY A 122 15.02 3.81 -5.54
CA GLY A 122 14.79 3.24 -4.21
C GLY A 122 13.30 3.13 -3.87
N VAL A 123 12.61 4.27 -3.77
CA VAL A 123 11.16 4.32 -3.53
C VAL A 123 10.46 4.36 -4.88
N GLN A 124 9.83 3.25 -5.27
CA GLN A 124 9.13 3.16 -6.55
C GLN A 124 7.63 3.40 -6.42
N ARG A 125 7.08 3.14 -5.22
CA ARG A 125 5.66 3.27 -4.92
C ARG A 125 5.48 3.95 -3.58
N LEU A 126 4.46 4.78 -3.48
CA LEU A 126 4.02 5.38 -2.23
C LEU A 126 2.66 4.81 -1.88
N ALA A 127 2.39 4.66 -0.58
CA ALA A 127 1.08 4.26 -0.10
C ALA A 127 0.74 5.05 1.16
N LEU A 128 -0.55 5.33 1.33
CA LEU A 128 -1.05 6.03 2.51
C LEU A 128 -0.89 5.14 3.75
N GLU A 129 -0.44 5.71 4.87
CA GLU A 129 -0.51 5.05 6.17
C GLU A 129 -1.66 5.61 7.00
N ASP A 130 -1.67 6.93 7.22
CA ASP A 130 -2.62 7.63 8.09
C ASP A 130 -2.68 9.13 7.74
N ILE A 131 -3.76 9.80 8.15
CA ILE A 131 -3.97 11.25 8.00
C ILE A 131 -4.34 11.80 9.37
N ARG A 132 -3.76 12.94 9.73
CA ARG A 132 -4.08 13.63 10.99
C ARG A 132 -4.13 15.13 10.79
N ASP A 133 -4.78 15.75 11.75
CA ASP A 133 -4.77 17.21 11.88
C ASP A 133 -3.51 17.58 12.68
N SER A 134 -2.77 18.57 12.19
CA SER A 134 -1.54 19.00 12.84
C SER A 134 -1.85 19.55 14.23
N PRO A 135 -1.19 19.06 15.30
CA PRO A 135 -1.38 19.62 16.64
C PRO A 135 -0.82 21.05 16.77
N SER A 136 0.04 21.47 15.83
CA SER A 136 0.74 22.76 15.83
C SER A 136 -0.08 23.92 15.23
N ALA A 137 -1.41 23.83 15.24
CA ALA A 137 -2.36 24.75 14.61
C ALA A 137 -2.45 26.17 15.22
N SER A 138 -1.36 26.70 15.78
CA SER A 138 -1.35 28.02 16.44
C SER A 138 -0.50 29.07 15.74
N GLN A 139 0.10 28.82 14.57
CA GLN A 139 1.08 29.76 13.99
C GLN A 139 0.95 30.10 12.50
N SER A 140 -0.13 29.74 11.81
CA SER A 140 -0.45 30.40 10.53
C SER A 140 -1.17 31.72 10.80
N THR A 141 -0.39 32.77 11.09
CA THR A 141 -0.84 34.17 11.10
C THR A 141 -1.13 34.63 9.67
N LEU A 142 -2.20 34.09 9.08
CA LEU A 142 -2.78 34.61 7.85
C LEU A 142 -4.20 35.06 8.17
N GLN A 143 -4.34 36.38 8.22
CA GLN A 143 -5.58 37.17 8.30
C GLN A 143 -6.82 36.44 7.76
N SER A 144 -7.60 35.84 8.65
CA SER A 144 -9.06 35.64 8.60
C SER A 144 -9.46 34.82 9.82
N GLY A 145 -10.53 35.21 10.53
CA GLY A 145 -10.89 34.75 11.87
C GLY A 145 -11.35 33.30 12.05
N ASP A 146 -10.85 32.34 11.26
CA ASP A 146 -11.05 30.90 11.46
C ASP A 146 -9.70 30.21 11.65
N ALA A 147 -9.49 29.57 12.80
CA ALA A 147 -8.30 28.77 13.08
C ALA A 147 -8.32 27.51 12.20
N THR A 148 -7.82 27.64 10.98
CA THR A 148 -7.78 26.54 10.02
C THR A 148 -6.55 25.66 10.31
N VAL A 149 -6.82 24.43 10.74
CA VAL A 149 -5.79 23.46 11.17
C VAL A 149 -5.12 22.85 9.93
N ALA A 150 -3.80 22.92 9.86
CA ALA A 150 -3.02 22.25 8.81
C ALA A 150 -3.24 20.73 8.85
N LYS A 151 -3.20 20.07 7.69
CA LYS A 151 -3.38 18.62 7.58
C LYS A 151 -2.03 17.94 7.40
N GLU A 152 -1.74 16.91 8.17
CA GLU A 152 -0.54 16.09 8.04
C GLU A 152 -0.89 14.70 7.51
N VAL A 153 -0.11 14.24 6.53
CA VAL A 153 -0.30 12.96 5.86
C VAL A 153 0.95 12.11 6.01
N CYS A 154 0.75 10.88 6.47
CA CYS A 154 1.81 9.90 6.55
C CYS A 154 1.81 8.97 5.33
N LEU A 155 2.94 8.90 4.64
CA LEU A 155 3.14 8.05 3.47
C LEU A 155 4.26 7.03 3.71
N ARG A 156 4.04 5.79 3.28
CA ARG A 156 5.06 4.74 3.20
C ARG A 156 5.63 4.63 1.80
N GLY A 157 6.94 4.72 1.68
CA GLY A 157 7.70 4.39 0.49
C GLY A 157 8.04 2.91 0.42
N TYR A 158 7.73 2.30 -0.72
CA TYR A 158 7.97 0.91 -1.02
C TYR A 158 8.92 0.75 -2.20
N THR A 159 9.69 -0.34 -2.17
CA THR A 159 10.42 -0.84 -3.34
C THR A 159 9.47 -1.46 -4.36
N TYR A 160 10.02 -1.93 -5.50
CA TYR A 160 9.23 -2.58 -6.55
C TYR A 160 8.36 -3.73 -6.01
N PHE A 161 8.88 -4.59 -5.14
CA PHE A 161 8.15 -5.75 -4.61
C PHE A 161 7.44 -5.48 -3.28
N TYR A 162 7.03 -4.23 -3.02
CA TYR A 162 6.33 -3.84 -1.80
C TYR A 162 7.09 -4.11 -0.49
N LEU A 163 8.42 -4.18 -0.54
CA LEU A 163 9.22 -4.14 0.68
C LEU A 163 9.26 -2.69 1.20
N PRO A 164 8.90 -2.46 2.48
CA PRO A 164 8.90 -1.12 3.06
C PRO A 164 10.34 -0.58 3.12
N TRP A 165 10.56 0.63 2.61
CA TRP A 165 11.90 1.21 2.45
C TRP A 165 12.12 2.50 3.25
N ARG A 166 11.17 3.44 3.18
CA ARG A 166 11.22 4.74 3.87
C ARG A 166 9.82 5.19 4.27
N ARG A 167 9.73 6.13 5.21
CA ARG A 167 8.47 6.78 5.59
C ARG A 167 8.62 8.29 5.46
N TYR A 168 7.55 8.95 5.04
CA TYR A 168 7.49 10.38 4.82
C TYR A 168 6.27 10.97 5.50
N ARG A 169 6.45 12.16 6.06
CA ARG A 169 5.38 12.98 6.60
C ARG A 169 5.28 14.24 5.76
N ILE A 170 4.08 14.54 5.29
CA ILE A 170 3.80 15.71 4.45
C ILE A 170 2.81 16.58 5.18
N THR A 171 3.19 17.84 5.40
CA THR A 171 2.29 18.85 5.93
C THR A 171 1.69 19.61 4.76
N LEU A 172 0.37 19.59 4.68
CA LEU A 172 -0.42 20.35 3.73
C LEU A 172 -1.01 21.58 4.43
N ASP A 173 -1.35 22.57 3.64
CA ASP A 173 -2.14 23.71 4.10
C ASP A 173 -3.51 23.27 4.63
N PRO A 174 -4.24 24.15 5.32
CA PRO A 174 -5.53 23.79 5.91
C PRO A 174 -6.59 23.39 4.88
N THR A 175 -6.45 23.80 3.62
CA THR A 175 -7.33 23.36 2.54
C THR A 175 -6.98 21.97 2.01
N GLY A 176 -5.81 21.42 2.37
CA GLY A 176 -5.34 20.10 1.97
C GLY A 176 -4.88 20.03 0.51
N VAL A 177 -4.53 21.17 -0.09
CA VAL A 177 -4.20 21.29 -1.52
C VAL A 177 -2.72 21.56 -1.73
N THR A 178 -2.13 22.46 -0.95
CA THR A 178 -0.75 22.91 -1.16
C THR A 178 0.19 22.27 -0.14
N PRO A 179 1.29 21.63 -0.59
CA PRO A 179 2.28 21.08 0.32
C PRO A 179 3.12 22.22 0.92
N LEU A 180 3.21 22.23 2.24
CA LEU A 180 4.02 23.19 2.99
C LEU A 180 5.41 22.62 3.29
N GLN A 181 5.46 21.37 3.75
CA GLN A 181 6.70 20.72 4.15
C GLN A 181 6.65 19.22 3.91
N LEU A 182 7.82 18.65 3.67
CA LEU A 182 8.04 17.21 3.62
C LEU A 182 9.21 16.83 4.51
N GLU A 183 9.00 15.79 5.30
CA GLU A 183 9.99 15.26 6.22
C GLU A 183 10.10 13.74 6.07
N GLN A 184 11.33 13.23 6.13
CA GLN A 184 11.56 11.79 6.17
C GLN A 184 11.56 11.32 7.62
N VAL A 185 10.66 10.39 7.95
CA VAL A 185 10.51 9.83 9.29
C VAL A 185 11.15 8.44 9.36
N ARG A 186 11.61 8.04 10.55
CA ARG A 186 12.14 6.70 10.76
C ARG A 186 11.04 5.63 10.63
N LEU A 187 11.42 4.43 10.22
CA LEU A 187 10.51 3.30 10.01
C LEU A 187 10.20 2.52 11.30
N ASP A 188 11.09 2.58 12.29
CA ASP A 188 11.07 1.81 13.53
C ASP A 188 10.12 2.38 14.60
N GLY A 189 9.73 3.65 14.48
CA GLY A 189 8.81 4.33 15.40
C GLY A 189 7.43 4.60 14.81
N SER A 190 6.65 5.44 15.50
CA SER A 190 5.40 5.99 14.99
C SER A 190 5.67 7.04 13.90
N CYS A 191 4.76 7.23 12.94
CA CYS A 191 4.88 8.34 11.98
C CYS A 191 4.76 9.73 12.64
N TRP A 192 4.17 9.75 13.83
CA TRP A 192 3.78 10.96 14.55
C TRP A 192 4.73 11.30 15.69
N GLU A 193 5.76 10.48 15.92
CA GLU A 193 6.84 10.85 16.84
C GLU A 193 7.68 11.96 16.21
N ALA A 194 8.06 12.95 17.01
CA ALA A 194 8.99 13.98 16.58
C ALA A 194 10.35 13.32 16.28
N SER A 195 10.89 13.60 15.10
CA SER A 195 12.22 13.19 14.68
C SER A 195 13.32 13.92 15.47
#